data_AF-A0A6I5P4X7-F1
#
_entry.id   AF-A0A6I5P4X7-F1
#
_cell.length_a   1.000
_cell.length_b   1.000
_cell.length_c   1.000
_cell.angle_alpha   90.00
_cell.angle_beta   90.00
_cell.angle_gamma   90.00
#
_symmetry.space_group_name_H-M   'P 1'
#
loop_
_entity.id
_entity.type
_entity.pdbx_description
1 polymer ?
#
loop_
_entity_poly.entity_id
_entity_poly.type
_entity_poly.pdbx_seq_one_letter_code
_entity_poly.pdbx_strand_id
1 'polypeptide(L)' 'MAYHPQTLKEIAQLGGNIDLSEINYSPETVKELLLIAKESGAHVTVSSSYSSIIVQEFVELAGNQLTVKVN' A
#
# COMPACT_ATOMS: atom_id res chain seq x y z
N MET A 1 -2.24 -7.56 -15.25
CA MET A 1 -3.64 -7.21 -14.93
C MET A 1 -3.67 -6.72 -13.50
N ALA A 2 -4.27 -5.56 -13.23
CA ALA A 2 -4.38 -5.06 -11.86
C ALA A 2 -5.63 -5.65 -11.19
N TYR A 3 -5.52 -6.13 -9.96
CA TYR A 3 -6.68 -6.58 -9.19
C TYR A 3 -7.59 -5.40 -8.86
N HIS A 4 -8.89 -5.64 -8.71
CA HIS A 4 -9.78 -4.59 -8.23
C HIS A 4 -9.38 -4.19 -6.80
N PRO A 5 -9.41 -2.89 -6.43
CA PRO A 5 -9.02 -2.44 -5.09
C PRO A 5 -9.73 -3.19 -3.95
N GLN A 6 -11.00 -3.56 -4.16
CA GLN A 6 -11.77 -4.34 -3.19
C GLN A 6 -11.13 -5.70 -2.87
N THR A 7 -10.65 -6.42 -3.89
CA THR A 7 -9.97 -7.70 -3.72
C THR A 7 -8.66 -7.53 -2.95
N LEU A 8 -7.93 -6.44 -3.21
CA LEU A 8 -6.71 -6.11 -2.48
C LEU A 8 -7.01 -5.82 -1.00
N LYS A 9 -8.10 -5.12 -0.70
CA LYS A 9 -8.54 -4.89 0.69
C LYS A 9 -8.83 -6.19 1.42
N GLU A 10 -9.53 -7.12 0.78
CA GLU A 10 -9.83 -8.44 1.34
C GLU A 10 -8.54 -9.25 1.61
N ILE A 11 -7.58 -9.22 0.68
CA ILE A 11 -6.27 -9.86 0.87
C ILE A 11 -5.52 -9.24 2.06
N ALA A 12 -5.48 -7.90 2.14
CA ALA A 12 -4.84 -7.20 3.25
C ALA A 12 -5.52 -7.52 4.59
N GLN A 13 -6.85 -7.59 4.64
CA GLN A 13 -7.60 -7.95 5.85
C GLN A 13 -7.24 -9.36 6.37
N LEU A 14 -6.88 -10.27 5.48
CA LEU A 14 -6.42 -11.62 5.82
C LEU A 14 -4.93 -11.68 6.22
N GLY A 15 -4.24 -10.53 6.29
CA GLY A 15 -2.80 -10.47 6.59
C GLY A 15 -1.91 -10.72 5.37
N GLY A 16 -2.48 -10.73 4.15
CA GLY A 16 -1.73 -10.98 2.93
C GLY A 16 -0.91 -9.77 2.47
N ASN A 17 0.34 -10.01 2.09
CA ASN A 17 1.22 -8.96 1.57
C ASN A 17 0.85 -8.58 0.14
N ILE A 18 0.91 -7.28 -0.18
CA ILE A 18 0.48 -6.72 -1.45
C ILE A 18 1.62 -5.92 -2.07
N ASP A 19 1.96 -6.23 -3.32
CA ASP A 19 2.93 -5.47 -4.10
C ASP A 19 2.20 -4.60 -5.15
N LEU A 20 2.27 -3.28 -4.95
CA LEU A 20 1.75 -2.24 -5.83
C LEU A 20 2.87 -1.53 -6.59
N SER A 21 4.11 -2.01 -6.53
CA SER A 21 5.26 -1.31 -7.11
C SER A 21 5.21 -1.21 -8.64
N GLU A 22 4.44 -2.06 -9.30
CA GLU A 22 4.21 -2.04 -10.74
C GLU A 22 2.85 -1.44 -11.14
N ILE A 23 2.03 -1.02 -10.16
CA ILE A 23 0.67 -0.55 -10.40
C ILE A 23 0.44 0.78 -9.68
N ASN A 24 0.13 1.82 -10.43
CA ASN A 24 -0.19 3.13 -9.85
C ASN A 24 -1.68 3.22 -9.51
N TYR A 25 -2.05 2.90 -8.27
CA TYR A 25 -3.36 3.26 -7.72
C TYR A 25 -3.40 4.73 -7.29
N SER A 26 -4.59 5.29 -7.12
CA SER A 26 -4.71 6.62 -6.54
C SER A 26 -4.18 6.63 -5.10
N PRO A 27 -3.60 7.76 -4.63
CA PRO A 27 -3.09 7.85 -3.27
C PRO A 27 -4.12 7.50 -2.20
N GLU A 28 -5.38 7.88 -2.40
CA GLU A 28 -6.48 7.55 -1.48
C GLU A 28 -6.71 6.04 -1.36
N THR A 29 -6.70 5.31 -2.48
CA THR A 29 -6.82 3.84 -2.45
C THR A 29 -5.63 3.19 -1.75
N VAL A 30 -4.42 3.69 -1.97
CA VAL A 30 -3.22 3.18 -1.29
C VAL A 30 -3.31 3.44 0.22
N LYS A 31 -3.74 4.63 0.65
CA LYS A 31 -3.95 4.96 2.08
C LYS A 31 -4.94 4.01 2.75
N GLU A 32 -6.05 3.70 2.09
CA GLU A 32 -7.02 2.72 2.61
C GLU A 32 -6.38 1.33 2.79
N LEU A 33 -5.60 0.87 1.81
CA LEU A 33 -4.90 -0.43 1.90
C LEU A 33 -3.84 -0.42 3.01
N LEU A 34 -3.13 0.68 3.19
CA LEU A 34 -2.11 0.83 4.23
C LEU A 34 -2.71 0.86 5.64
N LEU A 35 -3.89 1.48 5.82
CA LEU A 35 -4.62 1.44 7.09
C LEU A 35 -5.02 0.00 7.44
N ILE A 36 -5.59 -0.72 6.47
CA ILE A 36 -5.97 -2.12 6.65
C ILE A 36 -4.74 -2.96 6.98
N ALA A 37 -3.64 -2.78 6.24
CA ALA A 37 -2.41 -3.53 6.44
C ALA A 37 -1.80 -3.31 7.83
N LYS A 38 -1.86 -2.08 8.34
CA LYS A 38 -1.44 -1.75 9.70
C LYS A 38 -2.26 -2.49 10.76
N GLU A 39 -3.57 -2.58 10.58
CA GLU A 39 -4.47 -3.24 11.54
C GLU A 39 -4.37 -4.77 11.46
N SER A 40 -4.18 -5.34 10.27
CA SER A 40 -4.14 -6.79 10.05
C SER A 40 -2.74 -7.40 10.17
N GLY A 41 -1.69 -6.58 10.21
CA GLY A 41 -0.30 -7.02 10.15
C GLY A 41 0.18 -7.42 8.75
N ALA A 42 -0.61 -7.14 7.71
CA ALA A 42 -0.17 -7.27 6.33
C ALA A 42 0.89 -6.21 5.99
N HIS A 43 1.59 -6.42 4.86
CA HIS A 43 2.61 -5.50 4.37
C HIS A 43 2.29 -5.04 2.94
N VAL A 44 2.47 -3.74 2.66
CA VAL A 44 2.24 -3.17 1.33
C VAL A 44 3.55 -2.65 0.76
N THR A 45 3.85 -3.00 -0.48
CA THR A 45 4.97 -2.43 -1.23
C THR A 45 4.44 -1.42 -2.24
N VAL A 46 4.97 -0.19 -2.24
CA VAL A 46 4.61 0.84 -3.21
C VAL A 46 5.82 1.26 -4.04
N SER A 47 5.58 1.82 -5.22
CA SER A 47 6.64 2.38 -6.06
C SER A 47 7.09 3.75 -5.57
N SER A 48 8.33 4.14 -5.88
CA SER A 48 8.82 5.52 -5.74
C SER A 48 8.25 6.50 -6.79
N SER A 49 7.28 6.06 -7.62
CA SER A 49 6.59 6.91 -8.59
C SER A 49 5.69 7.98 -7.96
N TYR A 50 5.29 7.81 -6.70
CA TYR A 50 4.55 8.83 -5.94
C TYR A 50 5.46 10.00 -5.57
N SER A 51 4.87 11.20 -5.43
CA SER A 51 5.64 12.36 -4.96
C SER A 51 6.17 12.13 -3.54
N SER A 52 7.28 12.78 -3.20
CA SER A 52 7.92 12.64 -1.87
C SER A 52 6.98 12.94 -0.72
N ILE A 53 6.09 13.93 -0.87
CA ILE A 53 5.08 14.30 0.14
C ILE A 53 4.10 13.14 0.35
N ILE A 54 3.61 12.53 -0.72
CA ILE A 54 2.67 11.40 -0.63
C ILE A 54 3.34 10.16 -0.03
N VAL A 55 4.60 9.89 -0.39
CA VAL A 55 5.36 8.79 0.20
C VAL A 55 5.56 9.01 1.70
N GLN A 56 5.83 10.24 2.15
CA GLN A 56 5.90 10.57 3.57
C GLN A 56 4.56 10.31 4.28
N GLU A 57 3.44 10.74 3.70
CA GLU A 57 2.11 10.45 4.24
C GLU A 57 1.85 8.94 4.36
N PHE A 58 2.27 8.15 3.38
CA PHE A 58 2.15 6.68 3.43
C PHE A 58 2.96 6.08 4.57
N VAL A 59 4.20 6.56 4.76
CA VAL A 59 5.09 6.11 5.84
C VAL A 59 4.52 6.49 7.21
N GLU A 60 4.03 7.71 7.39
CA GLU A 60 3.40 8.15 8.64
C GLU A 60 2.16 7.30 8.97
N LEU A 61 1.40 6.91 7.95
CA LEU A 61 0.18 6.15 8.11
C LEU A 61 0.46 4.68 8.45
N ALA A 62 1.25 3.97 7.64
CA ALA A 62 1.50 2.52 7.78
C ALA A 62 2.69 2.16 8.68
N GLY A 63 3.64 3.07 8.88
CA GLY A 63 4.87 2.81 9.64
C GLY A 63 5.63 1.60 9.10
N ASN A 64 5.84 0.60 9.95
CA ASN A 64 6.59 -0.62 9.62
C ASN A 64 5.86 -1.59 8.68
N GLN A 65 4.64 -1.29 8.23
CA GLN A 65 3.87 -2.12 7.29
C GLN A 65 3.94 -1.65 5.83
N LEU A 66 4.88 -0.76 5.54
CA LEU A 66 5.13 -0.23 4.22
C LEU A 66 6.56 -0.50 3.77
N THR A 67 6.72 -0.98 2.54
CA THR A 67 7.98 -0.97 1.80
C THR A 67 7.86 0.00 0.63
N VAL A 68 8.86 0.89 0.47
CA VAL A 68 8.95 1.76 -0.71
C VAL A 68 10.04 1.22 -1.63
N LYS A 69 9.64 0.76 -2.81
CA LYS A 69 10.55 0.29 -3.85
C LYS A 69 11.09 1.49 -4.62
N VAL A 70 12.38 1.76 -4.45
CA VAL A 70 13.11 2.78 -5.21
C VAL A 70 13.63 2.14 -6.48
N ASN A 71 13.19 2.63 -7.64
CA ASN A 71 13.73 2.24 -8.95
C ASN A 71 14.76 3.25 -9.44
#